data_AF-A0AAQ2DMN6-F1
#
_entry.id   AF-A0AAQ2DMN6-F1
#
_cell.length_a   1.000
_cell.length_b   1.000
_cell.length_c   1.000
_cell.angle_alpha   90.00
_cell.angle_beta   90.00
_cell.angle_gamma   90.00
#
_symmetry.space_group_name_H-M   'P 1'
#
loop_
_entity.id
_entity.type
_entity.pdbx_description
1 polymer ?
#
loop_
_entity_poly.entity_id
_entity_poly.type
_entity_poly.pdbx_seq_one_letter_code
_entity_poly.pdbx_strand_id
1 'polypeptide(L)'
;VDQLSAALNSAKQSYDQYTTNMTRSHEYAEMASRTESMSGQMSEDLSQQFALYVMKHAPQDAEAILTNTSSPEIAERRRAMAWSFVQEQVQPGVDNAWRESRGDIGKGMESVPSGGGSQNIIADHQGHQAIIEQRTQDSNIRNDVKHQVDNMVTEYRGNIGDTQNSIRGEENIVRGQYSELQNHHKTEALSQNNKYNEERESQKIIPEPSEEAVKKMVDDKKDRLKGPL
;
A
#
# COMPACT_ATOMS: atom_id res chain seq x y z
N VAL A 1 11.51 -8.33 -14.47
CA VAL A 1 12.37 -8.44 -13.26
C VAL A 1 13.31 -7.23 -13.14
N ASP A 2 13.65 -6.54 -14.23
CA ASP A 2 14.61 -5.42 -14.21
C ASP A 2 14.11 -4.08 -13.65
N GLN A 3 12.80 -3.78 -13.74
CA GLN A 3 12.25 -2.51 -13.24
C GLN A 3 12.28 -2.38 -11.71
N LEU A 4 12.12 -3.49 -10.99
CA LEU A 4 12.15 -3.51 -9.52
C LEU A 4 13.58 -3.29 -9.00
N SER A 5 14.57 -3.90 -9.65
CA SER A 5 15.99 -3.73 -9.32
C SER A 5 16.50 -2.31 -9.60
N ALA A 6 16.02 -1.68 -10.68
CA ALA A 6 16.36 -0.28 -10.99
C ALA A 6 15.72 0.71 -9.99
N ALA A 7 14.46 0.47 -9.58
CA ALA A 7 13.79 1.25 -8.55
C ALA A 7 14.48 1.10 -7.17
N LEU A 8 14.95 -0.10 -6.83
CA LEU A 8 15.65 -0.35 -5.57
C LEU A 8 17.04 0.30 -5.55
N ASN A 9 17.79 0.24 -6.66
CA ASN A 9 19.09 0.92 -6.77
C ASN A 9 18.96 2.44 -6.70
N SER A 10 17.94 3.02 -7.32
CA SER A 10 17.70 4.47 -7.26
C SER A 10 17.26 4.94 -5.87
N ALA A 11 16.44 4.15 -5.17
CA ALA A 11 16.06 4.42 -3.79
C ALA A 11 17.27 4.32 -2.83
N LYS A 12 18.12 3.29 -3.00
CA LYS A 12 19.38 3.15 -2.25
C LYS A 12 20.32 4.32 -2.49
N GLN A 13 20.52 4.68 -3.75
CA GLN A 13 21.39 5.82 -4.11
C GLN A 13 20.86 7.13 -3.51
N SER A 14 19.54 7.32 -3.50
CA SER A 14 18.91 8.51 -2.91
C SER A 14 19.06 8.56 -1.39
N TYR A 15 18.94 7.42 -0.70
CA TYR A 15 19.13 7.32 0.75
C TYR A 15 20.61 7.48 1.16
N ASP A 16 21.52 6.85 0.42
CA ASP A 16 22.96 6.97 0.62
C ASP A 16 23.39 8.44 0.38
N GLN A 17 22.82 9.10 -0.62
CA GLN A 17 23.02 10.53 -0.86
C GLN A 17 22.44 11.41 0.25
N TYR A 18 21.22 11.15 0.72
CA TYR A 18 20.59 11.93 1.79
C TYR A 18 21.40 11.85 3.09
N THR A 19 21.80 10.64 3.49
CA THR A 19 22.58 10.41 4.70
C THR A 19 23.97 11.03 4.60
N THR A 20 24.64 10.86 3.45
CA THR A 20 25.94 11.49 3.18
C THR A 20 25.83 13.03 3.21
N ASN A 21 24.77 13.58 2.62
CA ASN A 21 24.55 15.03 2.60
C ASN A 21 24.21 15.57 3.99
N MET A 22 23.45 14.84 4.80
CA MET A 22 23.10 15.23 6.16
C MET A 22 24.33 15.25 7.07
N THR A 23 25.14 14.20 7.03
CA THR A 23 26.39 14.10 7.80
C THR A 23 27.37 15.20 7.38
N ARG A 24 27.59 15.39 6.07
CA ARG A 24 28.43 16.49 5.55
C ARG A 24 27.89 17.86 5.94
N SER A 25 26.58 18.07 5.88
CA SER A 25 25.98 19.35 6.27
C SER A 25 26.18 19.65 7.76
N HIS A 26 26.07 18.64 8.62
CA HIS A 26 26.35 18.77 10.04
C HIS A 26 27.84 19.04 10.31
N GLU A 27 28.75 18.38 9.58
CA GLU A 27 30.20 18.65 9.63
C GLU A 27 30.51 20.08 9.23
N TYR A 28 29.93 20.57 8.13
CA TYR A 28 30.12 21.96 7.70
C TYR A 28 29.56 22.95 8.72
N ALA A 29 28.40 22.66 9.33
CA ALA A 29 27.81 23.51 10.36
C ALA A 29 28.65 23.56 11.63
N GLU A 30 29.17 22.43 12.11
CA GLU A 30 30.07 22.39 13.26
C GLU A 30 31.41 23.05 12.96
N MET A 31 32.00 22.80 11.79
CA MET A 31 33.24 23.44 11.37
C MET A 31 33.07 24.95 11.25
N ALA A 32 31.95 25.41 10.67
CA ALA A 32 31.63 26.83 10.57
C ALA A 32 31.45 27.45 11.95
N SER A 33 30.67 26.82 12.84
CA SER A 33 30.43 27.32 14.20
C SER A 33 31.72 27.36 15.04
N ARG A 34 32.55 26.32 14.98
CA ARG A 34 33.86 26.31 15.65
C ARG A 34 34.81 27.34 15.06
N THR A 35 34.82 27.49 13.73
CA THR A 35 35.64 28.50 13.05
C THR A 35 35.15 29.91 13.36
N GLU A 36 33.85 30.14 13.46
CA GLU A 36 33.27 31.44 13.83
C GLU A 36 33.61 31.79 15.28
N SER A 37 33.45 30.85 16.21
CA SER A 37 33.83 31.05 17.62
C SER A 37 35.34 31.24 17.80
N MET A 38 36.15 30.44 17.09
CA MET A 38 37.61 30.52 17.17
C MET A 38 38.14 31.78 16.48
N SER A 39 37.59 32.17 15.34
CA SER A 39 37.96 33.42 14.63
C SER A 39 37.52 34.65 15.41
N GLY A 40 36.39 34.61 16.12
CA GLY A 40 35.97 35.70 17.01
C GLY A 40 36.97 35.95 18.14
N GLN A 41 37.36 34.88 18.87
CA GLN A 41 38.36 34.98 19.94
C GLN A 41 39.75 35.34 19.41
N MET A 42 40.16 34.76 18.29
CA MET A 42 41.43 35.05 17.64
C MET A 42 41.46 36.49 17.11
N SER A 43 40.38 37.02 16.54
CA SER A 43 40.32 38.40 16.04
C SER A 43 40.47 39.44 17.15
N GLU A 44 39.90 39.18 18.33
CA GLU A 44 40.02 40.07 19.48
C GLU A 44 41.45 40.08 20.05
N ASP A 45 42.06 38.90 20.20
CA ASP A 45 43.45 38.74 20.64
C ASP A 45 44.46 39.35 19.64
N LEU A 46 44.28 39.07 18.34
CA LEU A 46 45.12 39.62 17.28
C LEU A 46 45.03 41.15 17.18
N SER A 47 43.87 41.74 17.47
CA SER A 47 43.72 43.20 17.50
C SER A 47 44.54 43.84 18.64
N GLN A 48 44.58 43.18 19.81
CA GLN A 48 45.40 43.63 20.94
C GLN A 48 46.89 43.42 20.66
N GLN A 49 47.27 42.27 20.10
CA GLN A 49 48.64 41.99 19.70
C GLN A 49 49.13 42.95 18.60
N PHE A 50 48.25 43.31 17.65
CA PHE A 50 48.56 44.31 16.65
C PHE A 50 48.83 45.68 17.28
N ALA A 51 48.03 46.10 18.27
CA ALA A 51 48.28 47.34 19.00
C ALA A 51 49.66 47.33 19.70
N LEU A 52 50.00 46.23 20.37
CA LEU A 52 51.32 46.04 20.99
C LEU A 52 52.45 46.01 19.96
N TYR A 53 52.24 45.38 18.81
CA TYR A 53 53.19 45.32 17.71
C TYR A 53 53.49 46.72 17.16
N VAL A 54 52.46 47.53 16.92
CA VAL A 54 52.61 48.92 16.50
C VAL A 54 53.33 49.76 17.56
N MET A 55 53.01 49.58 18.84
CA MET A 55 53.71 50.27 19.94
C MET A 55 55.20 49.90 20.02
N LYS A 56 55.57 48.67 19.65
CA LYS A 56 56.96 48.19 19.69
C LYS A 56 57.77 48.62 18.45
N HIS A 57 57.17 48.58 17.26
CA HIS A 57 57.87 48.80 16.00
C HIS A 57 57.78 50.23 15.48
N ALA A 58 56.77 51.00 15.91
CA ALA A 58 56.59 52.40 15.53
C ALA A 58 56.16 53.27 16.74
N PRO A 59 56.94 53.32 17.84
CA PRO A 59 56.52 53.96 19.10
C PRO A 59 56.21 55.45 18.97
N GLN A 60 56.89 56.17 18.07
CA GLN A 60 56.69 57.60 17.85
C GLN A 60 55.41 57.91 17.06
N ASP A 61 54.96 56.97 16.23
CA ASP A 61 53.77 57.13 15.37
C ASP A 61 52.60 56.24 15.85
N ALA A 62 52.76 55.50 16.95
CA ALA A 62 51.83 54.46 17.38
C ALA A 62 50.44 55.00 17.70
N GLU A 63 50.36 56.13 18.40
CA GLU A 63 49.08 56.77 18.72
C GLU A 63 48.36 57.18 17.43
N ALA A 64 49.05 57.81 16.49
CA ALA A 64 48.48 58.23 15.22
C ALA A 64 48.01 57.02 14.38
N ILE A 65 48.80 55.94 14.34
CA ILE A 65 48.49 54.75 13.56
C ILE A 65 47.35 53.93 14.17
N LEU A 66 47.21 53.92 15.49
CA LEU A 66 46.13 53.21 16.20
C LEU A 66 44.83 54.02 16.28
N THR A 67 44.89 55.35 16.32
CA THR A 67 43.71 56.22 16.56
C THR A 67 43.25 57.01 15.33
N ASN A 68 44.13 57.36 14.38
CA ASN A 68 43.80 58.25 13.27
C ASN A 68 43.88 57.55 11.90
N THR A 69 42.76 56.94 11.49
CA THR A 69 42.61 56.29 10.18
C THR A 69 42.13 57.22 9.07
N SER A 70 41.85 58.49 9.37
CA SER A 70 41.24 59.42 8.43
C SER A 70 42.25 60.07 7.47
N SER A 71 43.55 60.03 7.78
CA SER A 71 44.61 60.41 6.85
C SER A 71 44.98 59.23 5.94
N PRO A 72 44.94 59.39 4.60
CA PRO A 72 45.33 58.34 3.66
C PRO A 72 46.73 57.78 3.90
N GLU A 73 47.67 58.63 4.32
CA GLU A 73 49.07 58.26 4.58
C GLU A 73 49.21 57.41 5.85
N ILE A 74 48.46 57.73 6.90
CA ILE A 74 48.46 56.99 8.17
C ILE A 74 47.70 55.67 8.01
N ALA A 75 46.61 55.68 7.24
CA ALA A 75 45.88 54.47 6.88
C ALA A 75 46.77 53.48 6.10
N GLU A 76 47.60 53.98 5.19
CA GLU A 76 48.53 53.14 4.43
C GLU A 76 49.66 52.58 5.31
N ARG A 77 50.23 53.40 6.21
CA ARG A 77 51.20 52.91 7.22
C ARG A 77 50.60 51.85 8.14
N ARG A 78 49.34 52.02 8.57
CA ARG A 78 48.62 51.02 9.36
C ARG A 78 48.46 49.71 8.59
N ARG A 79 48.07 49.77 7.31
CA ARG A 79 47.95 48.59 6.46
C ARG A 79 49.29 47.87 6.29
N ALA A 80 50.37 48.61 6.02
CA ALA A 80 51.71 48.03 5.88
C ALA A 80 52.15 47.28 7.15
N MET A 81 51.90 47.86 8.33
CA MET A 81 52.22 47.18 9.59
C MET A 81 51.26 46.03 9.92
N ALA A 82 49.99 46.12 9.54
CA ALA A 82 49.06 45.00 9.68
C ALA A 82 49.50 43.82 8.80
N TRP A 83 49.99 44.09 7.59
CA TRP A 83 50.60 43.10 6.71
C TRP A 83 51.84 42.45 7.31
N SER A 84 52.77 43.24 7.88
CA SER A 84 53.96 42.68 8.51
C SER A 84 53.62 41.87 9.77
N PHE A 85 52.69 42.36 10.59
CA PHE A 85 52.17 41.65 11.76
C PHE A 85 51.53 40.30 11.38
N VAL A 86 50.71 40.27 10.33
CA VAL A 86 50.08 39.03 9.85
C VAL A 86 51.14 38.03 9.40
N GLN A 87 52.15 38.47 8.66
CA GLN A 87 53.21 37.59 8.17
C GLN A 87 54.10 37.05 9.30
N GLU A 88 54.42 37.88 10.30
CA GLU A 88 55.36 37.51 11.36
C GLU A 88 54.73 36.74 12.52
N GLN A 89 53.51 37.10 12.92
CA GLN A 89 52.89 36.60 14.16
C GLN A 89 51.67 35.73 13.91
N VAL A 90 50.88 36.03 12.88
CA VAL A 90 49.59 35.36 12.65
C VAL A 90 49.74 34.12 11.78
N GLN A 91 50.51 34.22 10.69
CA GLN A 91 50.68 33.16 9.69
C GLN A 91 51.22 31.85 10.29
N PRO A 92 52.26 31.84 11.15
CA PRO A 92 52.76 30.61 11.76
C PRO A 92 51.76 29.94 12.71
N GLY A 93 50.97 30.75 13.45
CA GLY A 93 49.96 30.27 14.39
C GLY A 93 48.76 29.63 13.69
N VAL A 94 48.26 30.27 12.62
CA VAL A 94 47.18 29.73 11.78
C VAL A 94 47.61 28.43 11.10
N ASP A 95 48.82 28.38 10.54
CA ASP A 95 49.34 27.18 9.87
C ASP A 95 49.51 26.00 10.83
N ASN A 96 49.88 26.26 12.10
CA ASN A 96 50.00 25.23 13.12
C ASN A 96 48.62 24.74 13.60
N ALA A 97 47.71 25.67 13.92
CA ALA A 97 46.35 25.35 14.35
C ALA A 97 45.58 24.57 13.27
N TRP A 98 45.76 24.92 12.00
CA TRP A 98 45.16 24.18 10.88
C TRP A 98 45.72 22.76 10.77
N ARG A 99 47.04 22.58 10.92
CA ARG A 99 47.70 21.27 10.84
C ARG A 99 47.27 20.34 11.96
N GLU A 100 47.14 20.85 13.18
CA GLU A 100 46.65 20.11 14.35
C GLU A 100 45.16 19.76 14.20
N SER A 101 44.33 20.73 13.81
CA SER A 101 42.89 20.53 13.66
C SER A 101 42.55 19.58 12.51
N ARG A 102 43.33 19.57 11.42
CA ARG A 102 43.11 18.69 10.27
C ARG A 102 43.07 17.20 10.63
N GLY A 103 43.84 16.76 11.62
CA GLY A 103 43.85 15.37 12.09
C GLY A 103 42.59 14.99 12.88
N ASP A 104 41.90 15.97 13.47
CA ASP A 104 40.73 15.78 14.32
C ASP A 104 39.40 15.98 13.59
N ILE A 105 39.40 16.62 12.41
CA ILE A 105 38.20 16.75 11.56
C ILE A 105 37.57 15.38 11.23
N GLY A 106 38.36 14.31 11.19
CA GLY A 106 37.89 12.94 10.98
C GLY A 106 37.55 12.14 12.24
N LYS A 107 37.78 12.67 13.45
CA LYS A 107 37.52 11.95 14.70
C LYS A 107 36.06 12.13 15.13
N GLY A 108 35.35 11.01 15.29
CA GLY A 108 33.91 11.00 15.59
C GLY A 108 33.03 10.87 14.34
N MET A 109 33.62 10.88 13.16
CA MET A 109 32.97 10.37 11.95
C MET A 109 33.05 8.84 12.00
N GLU A 110 31.91 8.20 12.28
CA GLU A 110 31.76 6.76 12.02
C GLU A 110 32.12 6.52 10.55
N SER A 111 32.91 5.47 10.26
CA SER A 111 33.26 5.16 8.87
C SER A 111 31.96 5.09 8.08
N VAL A 112 31.77 5.98 7.10
CA VAL A 112 30.70 5.82 6.13
C VAL A 112 30.79 4.36 5.69
N PRO A 113 29.75 3.53 5.85
CA PRO A 113 29.85 2.12 5.53
C PRO A 113 30.32 2.03 4.09
N SER A 114 31.61 1.76 3.91
CA SER A 114 32.21 1.56 2.60
C SER A 114 31.66 0.22 2.19
N GLY A 115 30.48 0.24 1.55
CA GLY A 115 29.65 -0.90 1.18
C GLY A 115 30.29 -2.21 1.58
N GLY A 116 30.06 -2.62 2.82
CA GLY A 116 30.66 -3.84 3.36
C GLY A 116 30.34 -4.99 2.41
N GLY A 117 31.33 -5.86 2.17
CA GLY A 117 31.21 -6.96 1.22
C GLY A 117 29.94 -7.79 1.43
N SER A 118 29.60 -8.62 0.45
CA SER A 118 28.30 -9.33 0.30
C SER A 118 27.66 -9.88 1.58
N GLN A 119 28.46 -10.26 2.58
CA GLN A 119 27.99 -10.68 3.91
C GLN A 119 27.28 -9.59 4.71
N ASN A 120 27.75 -8.34 4.68
CA ASN A 120 27.06 -7.21 5.34
C ASN A 120 25.74 -6.88 4.63
N ILE A 121 25.68 -7.04 3.30
CA ILE A 121 24.45 -6.84 2.53
C ILE A 121 23.38 -7.88 2.89
N ILE A 122 23.78 -9.14 3.12
CA ILE A 122 22.86 -10.20 3.55
C ILE A 122 22.34 -9.93 4.96
N ALA A 123 23.21 -9.51 5.88
CA ALA A 123 22.81 -9.17 7.25
C ALA A 123 21.87 -7.95 7.29
N ASP A 124 22.19 -6.88 6.55
CA ASP A 124 21.33 -5.70 6.40
C ASP A 124 19.98 -6.06 5.79
N HIS A 125 19.97 -6.90 4.74
CA HIS A 125 18.73 -7.39 4.13
C HIS A 125 17.89 -8.17 5.14
N GLN A 126 18.48 -9.10 5.89
CA GLN A 126 17.76 -9.89 6.90
C GLN A 126 17.19 -9.00 8.02
N GLY A 127 17.97 -8.03 8.50
CA GLY A 127 17.54 -7.08 9.52
C GLY A 127 16.41 -6.17 9.02
N HIS A 128 16.55 -5.60 7.83
CA HIS A 128 15.51 -4.77 7.23
C HIS A 128 14.24 -5.56 6.89
N GLN A 129 14.36 -6.80 6.45
CA GLN A 129 13.22 -7.68 6.21
C GLN A 129 12.39 -7.87 7.49
N ALA A 130 13.05 -8.16 8.63
CA ALA A 130 12.36 -8.31 9.91
C ALA A 130 11.65 -7.01 10.36
N ILE A 131 12.27 -5.84 10.16
CA ILE A 131 11.68 -4.55 10.50
C ILE A 131 10.46 -4.24 9.60
N ILE A 132 10.56 -4.55 8.30
CA ILE A 132 9.45 -4.37 7.36
C ILE A 132 8.29 -5.31 7.72
N GLU A 133 8.57 -6.57 8.03
CA GLU A 133 7.58 -7.55 8.47
C GLU A 133 6.89 -7.08 9.77
N GLN A 134 7.65 -6.59 10.76
CA GLN A 134 7.10 -6.06 12.00
C GLN A 134 6.18 -4.85 11.73
N ARG A 135 6.65 -3.86 10.94
CA ARG A 135 5.81 -2.69 10.59
C ARG A 135 4.58 -3.07 9.77
N THR A 136 4.67 -4.09 8.94
CA THR A 136 3.54 -4.65 8.18
C THR A 136 2.49 -5.21 9.13
N GLN A 137 2.92 -5.97 10.16
CA GLN A 137 2.05 -6.49 11.20
C GLN A 137 1.44 -5.38 12.06
N ASP A 138 2.26 -4.45 12.58
CA ASP A 138 1.83 -3.32 13.41
C ASP A 138 0.83 -2.41 12.68
N SER A 139 1.00 -2.25 11.37
CA SER A 139 0.12 -1.44 10.52
C SER A 139 -1.12 -2.21 10.03
N ASN A 140 -1.32 -3.46 10.47
CA ASN A 140 -2.40 -4.35 10.02
C ASN A 140 -2.46 -4.48 8.48
N ILE A 141 -1.31 -4.39 7.80
CA ILE A 141 -1.23 -4.55 6.35
C ILE A 141 -1.34 -6.05 6.04
N ARG A 142 -2.47 -6.44 5.46
CA ARG A 142 -2.76 -7.82 5.08
C ARG A 142 -1.92 -8.21 3.86
N ASN A 143 -1.08 -9.22 4.00
CA ASN A 143 -0.26 -9.80 2.91
C ASN A 143 -0.99 -10.93 2.16
N ASP A 144 -2.12 -11.40 2.68
CA ASP A 144 -2.86 -12.58 2.22
C ASP A 144 -4.12 -12.24 1.41
N VAL A 145 -4.41 -10.95 1.16
CA VAL A 145 -5.62 -10.50 0.46
C VAL A 145 -5.79 -11.19 -0.89
N LYS A 146 -4.70 -11.35 -1.66
CA LYS A 146 -4.76 -12.05 -2.95
C LYS A 146 -5.20 -13.50 -2.77
N HIS A 147 -4.61 -14.23 -1.83
CA HIS A 147 -4.98 -15.62 -1.57
C HIS A 147 -6.41 -15.75 -1.04
N GLN A 148 -6.85 -14.85 -0.16
CA GLN A 148 -8.22 -14.82 0.33
C GLN A 148 -9.22 -14.60 -0.81
N VAL A 149 -8.95 -13.64 -1.69
CA VAL A 149 -9.80 -13.34 -2.85
C VAL A 149 -9.79 -14.51 -3.83
N ASP A 150 -8.64 -15.11 -4.14
CA ASP A 150 -8.54 -16.27 -5.03
C ASP A 150 -9.31 -17.48 -4.48
N ASN A 151 -9.23 -17.73 -3.17
CA ASN A 151 -10.00 -18.78 -2.49
C ASN A 151 -11.51 -18.50 -2.58
N MET A 152 -11.92 -17.28 -2.26
CA MET A 152 -13.32 -16.86 -2.34
C MET A 152 -13.88 -16.99 -3.76
N VAL A 153 -13.12 -16.58 -4.78
CA VAL A 153 -13.52 -16.73 -6.19
C VAL A 153 -13.64 -18.20 -6.58
N THR A 154 -12.72 -19.04 -6.10
CA THR A 154 -12.74 -20.48 -6.38
C THR A 154 -13.97 -21.14 -5.74
N GLU A 155 -14.28 -20.81 -4.49
CA GLU A 155 -15.47 -21.29 -3.79
C GLU A 155 -16.76 -20.86 -4.49
N TYR A 156 -16.88 -19.57 -4.86
CA TYR A 156 -18.05 -19.10 -5.60
C TYR A 156 -18.23 -19.81 -6.94
N ARG A 157 -17.14 -20.06 -7.68
CA ARG A 157 -17.21 -20.82 -8.94
C ARG A 157 -17.68 -22.26 -8.71
N GLY A 158 -17.23 -22.90 -7.63
CA GLY A 158 -17.72 -24.22 -7.21
C GLY A 158 -19.21 -24.21 -6.94
N ASN A 159 -19.67 -23.32 -6.06
CA ASN A 159 -21.08 -23.20 -5.66
C ASN A 159 -22.00 -22.90 -6.85
N ILE A 160 -21.55 -22.08 -7.80
CA ILE A 160 -22.29 -21.81 -9.06
C ILE A 160 -22.38 -23.09 -9.90
N GLY A 161 -21.30 -23.85 -10.02
CA GLY A 161 -21.28 -25.12 -10.74
C GLY A 161 -22.25 -26.14 -10.13
N ASP A 162 -22.25 -26.29 -8.81
CA ASP A 162 -23.15 -27.18 -8.09
C ASP A 162 -24.61 -26.78 -8.26
N THR A 163 -24.91 -25.49 -8.11
CA THR A 163 -26.26 -24.94 -8.33
C THR A 163 -26.73 -25.19 -9.77
N GLN A 164 -25.86 -24.98 -10.75
CA GLN A 164 -26.17 -25.22 -12.16
C GLN A 164 -26.46 -26.70 -12.43
N ASN A 165 -25.73 -27.61 -11.79
CA ASN A 165 -25.98 -29.05 -11.90
C ASN A 165 -27.31 -29.45 -11.26
N SER A 166 -27.64 -28.91 -10.08
CA SER A 166 -28.95 -29.12 -9.43
C SER A 166 -30.10 -28.61 -10.29
N ILE A 167 -30.00 -27.40 -10.86
CA ILE A 167 -31.02 -26.85 -11.75
C ILE A 167 -31.24 -27.75 -12.97
N ARG A 168 -30.17 -28.24 -13.60
CA ARG A 168 -30.28 -29.18 -14.71
C ARG A 168 -30.92 -30.51 -14.31
N GLY A 169 -30.65 -30.98 -13.09
CA GLY A 169 -31.30 -32.15 -12.52
C GLY A 169 -32.81 -31.97 -12.42
N GLU A 170 -33.24 -30.88 -11.77
CA GLU A 170 -34.65 -30.53 -11.63
C GLU A 170 -35.34 -30.29 -12.98
N GLU A 171 -34.67 -29.64 -13.94
CA GLU A 171 -35.18 -29.44 -15.30
C GLU A 171 -35.50 -30.78 -15.99
N ASN A 172 -34.65 -31.78 -15.83
CA ASN A 172 -34.89 -33.11 -16.39
C ASN A 172 -36.07 -33.82 -15.71
N ILE A 173 -36.23 -33.66 -14.39
CA ILE A 173 -37.37 -34.21 -13.64
C ILE A 173 -38.67 -33.57 -14.12
N VAL A 174 -38.72 -32.24 -14.20
CA VAL A 174 -39.89 -31.49 -14.67
C VAL A 174 -40.25 -31.88 -16.10
N ARG A 175 -39.26 -32.03 -16.99
CA ARG A 175 -39.48 -32.49 -18.36
C ARG A 175 -40.06 -33.90 -18.41
N GLY A 176 -39.59 -34.78 -17.53
CA GLY A 176 -40.13 -36.13 -17.36
C GLY A 176 -41.60 -36.10 -16.94
N GLN A 177 -41.92 -35.39 -15.86
CA GLN A 177 -43.29 -35.22 -15.36
C GLN A 177 -44.23 -34.64 -16.42
N TYR A 178 -43.76 -33.65 -17.18
CA TYR A 178 -44.54 -33.06 -18.26
C TYR A 178 -44.86 -34.08 -19.36
N SER A 179 -43.88 -34.92 -19.73
CA SER A 179 -44.05 -35.97 -20.73
C SER A 179 -45.02 -37.06 -20.26
N GLU A 180 -44.92 -37.47 -18.99
CA GLU A 180 -45.83 -38.42 -18.36
C GLU A 180 -47.26 -37.87 -18.33
N LEU A 181 -47.43 -36.62 -17.90
CA LEU A 181 -48.74 -35.96 -17.86
C LEU A 181 -49.37 -35.84 -19.25
N GLN A 182 -48.56 -35.49 -20.27
CA GLN A 182 -49.03 -35.42 -21.65
C GLN A 182 -49.50 -36.78 -22.17
N ASN A 183 -48.76 -37.85 -21.86
CA ASN A 183 -49.12 -39.21 -22.25
C ASN A 183 -50.37 -39.69 -21.49
N HIS A 184 -50.46 -39.43 -20.19
CA HIS A 184 -51.62 -39.75 -19.38
C HIS A 184 -52.88 -39.07 -19.93
N HIS A 185 -52.80 -37.77 -20.26
CA HIS A 185 -53.93 -37.03 -20.85
C HIS A 185 -54.39 -37.63 -22.18
N LYS A 186 -53.46 -38.05 -23.06
CA LYS A 186 -53.80 -38.73 -24.32
C LYS A 186 -54.52 -40.06 -24.07
N THR A 187 -54.03 -40.85 -23.12
CA THR A 187 -54.62 -42.15 -22.77
C THR A 187 -56.02 -41.99 -22.18
N GLU A 188 -56.20 -41.05 -21.26
CA GLU A 188 -57.51 -40.79 -20.66
C GLU A 188 -58.52 -40.26 -21.68
N ALA A 189 -58.12 -39.39 -22.60
CA ALA A 189 -58.99 -38.93 -23.67
C ALA A 189 -59.47 -40.08 -24.57
N LEU A 190 -58.59 -41.03 -24.90
CA LEU A 190 -58.96 -42.24 -25.65
C LEU A 190 -59.90 -43.15 -24.85
N SER A 191 -59.59 -43.38 -23.58
CA SER A 191 -60.41 -44.18 -22.66
C SER A 191 -61.82 -43.61 -22.50
N GLN A 192 -61.93 -42.29 -22.31
CA GLN A 192 -63.20 -41.60 -22.19
C GLN A 192 -64.02 -41.70 -23.48
N ASN A 193 -63.39 -41.51 -24.64
CA ASN A 193 -64.07 -41.64 -25.93
C ASN A 193 -64.56 -43.07 -26.18
N ASN A 194 -63.76 -44.08 -25.83
CA ASN A 194 -64.16 -45.49 -25.95
C ASN A 194 -65.35 -45.82 -25.04
N LYS A 195 -65.27 -45.46 -23.75
CA LYS A 195 -66.38 -45.67 -22.80
C LYS A 195 -67.64 -44.94 -23.22
N TYR A 196 -67.53 -43.70 -23.72
CA TYR A 196 -68.66 -42.95 -24.24
C TYR A 196 -69.32 -43.68 -25.41
N ASN A 197 -68.53 -44.18 -26.36
CA ASN A 197 -69.06 -44.91 -27.51
C ASN A 197 -69.68 -46.26 -27.11
N GLU A 198 -69.05 -47.01 -26.21
CA GLU A 198 -69.59 -48.27 -25.67
C GLU A 198 -70.94 -48.07 -24.95
N GLU A 199 -71.04 -47.05 -24.10
CA GLU A 199 -72.28 -46.71 -23.41
C GLU A 199 -73.37 -46.27 -24.40
N ARG A 200 -73.01 -45.44 -25.39
CA ARG A 200 -73.93 -44.99 -26.43
C ARG A 200 -74.50 -46.15 -27.24
N GLU A 201 -73.68 -47.14 -27.58
CA GLU A 201 -74.16 -48.34 -28.29
C GLU A 201 -74.94 -49.28 -27.37
N SER A 202 -74.54 -49.42 -26.09
CA SER A 202 -75.29 -50.22 -25.10
C SER A 202 -76.71 -49.69 -24.88
N GLN A 203 -76.88 -48.36 -24.81
CA GLN A 203 -78.20 -47.74 -24.67
C GLN A 203 -79.11 -47.94 -25.89
N LYS A 204 -78.55 -48.06 -27.10
CA LYS A 204 -79.34 -48.42 -28.29
C LYS A 204 -79.86 -49.86 -28.25
N ILE A 205 -79.20 -50.74 -27.51
CA ILE A 205 -79.54 -52.17 -27.41
C ILE A 205 -80.58 -52.42 -26.30
N ILE A 206 -80.79 -51.47 -25.39
CA ILE A 206 -81.89 -51.53 -24.42
C ILE A 206 -83.21 -51.36 -25.19
N PRO A 207 -84.08 -52.39 -25.24
CA PRO A 207 -85.36 -52.25 -25.92
C PRO A 207 -86.18 -51.16 -25.22
N GLU A 208 -86.76 -50.24 -26.00
CA GLU A 208 -87.79 -49.36 -25.42
C GLU A 208 -88.86 -50.26 -24.78
N PRO A 209 -89.23 -50.02 -23.52
CA PRO A 209 -90.24 -50.83 -22.86
C PRO A 209 -91.53 -50.73 -23.67
N SER A 210 -92.10 -51.89 -24.02
CA SER A 210 -93.36 -51.93 -24.76
C SER A 210 -94.43 -51.14 -24.02
N GLU A 211 -95.38 -50.52 -24.74
CA GLU A 211 -96.47 -49.75 -24.13
C GLU A 211 -97.21 -50.56 -23.04
N GLU A 212 -97.30 -51.88 -23.20
CA GLU A 212 -97.86 -52.78 -22.19
C GLU A 212 -97.03 -52.83 -20.90
N ALA A 213 -95.69 -52.90 -21.00
CA ALA A 213 -94.82 -52.89 -19.83
C ALA A 213 -94.91 -51.56 -19.08
N VAL A 214 -94.99 -50.44 -19.80
CA VAL A 214 -95.17 -49.11 -19.20
C VAL A 214 -96.53 -49.01 -18.50
N LYS A 215 -97.60 -49.48 -19.14
CA LYS A 215 -98.96 -49.47 -18.56
C LYS A 215 -99.03 -50.28 -17.28
N LYS A 216 -98.44 -51.47 -17.27
CA LYS A 216 -98.40 -52.35 -16.08
C LYS A 216 -97.65 -51.72 -14.91
N MET A 217 -96.54 -51.03 -15.16
CA MET A 217 -95.78 -50.31 -14.12
C MET A 217 -96.55 -49.11 -13.55
N VAL A 218 -97.35 -48.43 -14.37
CA VAL A 218 -98.22 -47.32 -13.92
C VAL A 218 -99.36 -47.84 -13.05
N ASP A 219 -99.97 -48.96 -13.44
CA ASP A 219 -101.08 -49.57 -12.69
C ASP A 219 -100.61 -50.12 -11.34
N ASP A 220 -99.47 -50.81 -11.27
CA ASP A 220 -98.86 -51.26 -10.01
C ASP A 220 -98.54 -50.09 -9.07
N LYS A 221 -98.09 -48.95 -9.60
CA LYS A 221 -97.85 -47.74 -8.81
C LYS A 221 -99.14 -47.14 -8.28
N LYS A 222 -100.20 -47.10 -9.09
CA LYS A 222 -101.52 -46.60 -8.66
C LYS A 222 -102.09 -47.46 -7.54
N ASP A 223 -101.98 -48.78 -7.63
CA ASP A 223 -102.54 -49.66 -6.61
C ASP A 223 -101.73 -49.63 -5.31
N ARG A 224 -100.41 -49.41 -5.37
CA ARG A 224 -99.59 -49.15 -4.18
C ARG A 224 -99.88 -47.81 -3.49
N LEU A 225 -100.37 -46.82 -4.24
CA LEU A 225 -100.75 -45.50 -3.70
C LEU A 225 -102.15 -45.49 -3.09
N LYS A 226 -103.01 -46.46 -3.45
CA LYS A 226 -104.35 -46.64 -2.86
C LYS A 226 -104.31 -47.46 -1.57
N GLY A 227 -103.35 -47.18 -0.66
CA GLY A 227 -103.18 -47.92 0.60
C GLY A 227 -104.50 -48.21 1.33
N PRO A 228 -104.56 -49.29 2.16
CA PRO A 228 -105.81 -49.90 2.60
C PRO A 228 -106.71 -48.88 3.34
N LEU A 229 -107.99 -48.91 2.97
CA LEU A 229 -109.09 -48.03 3.41
C LEU A 229 -109.18 -47.85 4.93
#